data_AF-A0A2E0X6U7-F1
#
_entry.id   AF-A0A2E0X6U7-F1
#
_cell.length_a   1.000
_cell.length_b   1.000
_cell.length_c   1.000
_cell.angle_alpha   90.00
_cell.angle_beta   90.00
_cell.angle_gamma   90.00
#
_symmetry.space_group_name_H-M   'P 1'
#
loop_
_entity.id
_entity.type
_entity.pdbx_description
1 polymer ?
#
loop_
_entity_poly.entity_id
_entity_poly.type
_entity_poly.pdbx_seq_one_letter_code
_entity_poly.pdbx_strand_id
1 'polypeptide(L)'
;MVDALISIFQGKSQRRLDAIVRQVADLSLEGIAQTVEGRTAGMSLCETRGYIRARATAEVRRQTRNVLERHPGASLDWESEVVARAADRVAPLVLRRLTSAACRKPVVPLAPAAEWRRAA
;
A
#
# COMPACT_ATOMS: atom_id res chain seq x y z
N MET A 1 -33.53 -14.97 20.21
CA MET A 1 -32.90 -16.01 19.36
C MET A 1 -32.55 -15.48 17.97
N VAL A 2 -33.40 -14.63 17.37
CA VAL A 2 -33.14 -13.95 16.08
C VAL A 2 -31.93 -13.00 16.14
N ASP A 3 -31.77 -12.24 17.23
CA ASP A 3 -30.67 -11.28 17.38
C ASP A 3 -29.27 -11.93 17.39
N ALA A 4 -29.17 -13.13 17.97
CA ALA A 4 -27.92 -13.89 18.00
C ALA A 4 -27.52 -14.36 16.60
N LEU A 5 -28.48 -14.78 15.78
CA LEU A 5 -28.23 -15.18 14.39
C LEU A 5 -27.83 -13.99 13.52
N ILE A 6 -28.48 -12.83 13.70
CA ILE A 6 -28.12 -11.58 13.02
C ILE A 6 -26.69 -11.17 13.38
N SER A 7 -26.35 -11.20 14.67
CA SER A 7 -25.00 -10.85 15.15
C SER A 7 -23.92 -11.80 14.59
N ILE A 8 -24.17 -13.11 14.56
CA ILE A 8 -23.24 -14.09 13.98
C ILE A 8 -23.07 -13.86 12.47
N PHE A 9 -24.14 -13.57 11.74
CA PHE A 9 -24.09 -13.31 10.31
C PHE A 9 -23.31 -12.02 10.00
N GLN A 10 -23.61 -10.94 10.72
CA GLN A 10 -22.86 -9.68 10.63
C GLN A 10 -21.38 -9.88 10.93
N GLY A 11 -21.03 -10.67 11.97
CA GLY A 11 -19.64 -10.98 12.30
C GLY A 11 -18.90 -11.77 11.21
N LYS A 12 -19.58 -12.69 10.52
CA LYS A 12 -19.00 -13.43 9.38
C LYS A 12 -18.77 -12.52 8.18
N SER A 13 -19.74 -11.67 7.86
CA SER A 13 -19.64 -10.69 6.77
C SER A 13 -18.52 -9.68 7.02
N GLN A 14 -18.38 -9.18 8.25
CA GLN A 14 -17.31 -8.26 8.61
C GLN A 14 -15.92 -8.88 8.44
N ARG A 15 -15.73 -10.13 8.89
CA ARG A 15 -14.46 -10.85 8.70
C ARG A 15 -14.12 -11.05 7.23
N ARG A 16 -15.13 -11.33 6.40
CA ARG A 16 -14.95 -11.47 4.94
C ARG A 16 -14.56 -10.14 4.31
N LEU A 17 -15.23 -9.05 4.67
CA LEU A 17 -14.91 -7.71 4.19
C LEU A 17 -13.48 -7.31 4.59
N ASP A 18 -13.08 -7.56 5.84
CA ASP A 18 -11.72 -7.30 6.32
C ASP A 18 -10.67 -8.12 5.56
N ALA A 19 -10.97 -9.37 5.20
CA ALA A 19 -10.09 -10.21 4.38
C ALA A 19 -9.93 -9.65 2.96
N ILE A 20 -11.03 -9.22 2.33
CA ILE A 20 -11.02 -8.58 1.02
C ILE A 20 -10.19 -7.29 1.06
N VAL A 21 -10.39 -6.44 2.08
CA VAL A 21 -9.61 -5.20 2.27
C VAL A 21 -8.11 -5.49 2.34
N ARG A 22 -7.70 -6.51 3.10
CA ARG A 22 -6.28 -6.90 3.20
C ARG A 22 -5.75 -7.39 1.85
N GLN A 23 -6.49 -8.27 1.18
CA GLN A 23 -6.09 -8.80 -0.13
C GLN A 23 -5.93 -7.69 -1.18
N VAL A 24 -6.89 -6.76 -1.26
CA VAL A 24 -6.83 -5.61 -2.17
C VAL A 24 -5.62 -4.74 -1.86
N ALA A 25 -5.36 -4.46 -0.58
CA ALA A 25 -4.21 -3.66 -0.18
C ALA A 25 -2.88 -4.33 -0.59
N ASP A 26 -2.76 -5.64 -0.38
CA ASP A 26 -1.55 -6.39 -0.70
C ASP A 26 -1.31 -6.45 -2.23
N LEU A 27 -2.37 -6.69 -3.02
CA LEU A 27 -2.30 -6.69 -4.49
C LEU A 27 -1.97 -5.31 -5.07
N SER A 28 -2.47 -4.23 -4.45
CA SER A 28 -2.25 -2.87 -4.92
C SER A 28 -0.85 -2.34 -4.58
N LEU A 29 -0.16 -2.96 -3.61
CA LEU A 29 1.09 -2.45 -3.06
C LEU A 29 2.18 -2.31 -4.11
N GLU A 30 2.36 -3.31 -4.97
CA GLU A 30 3.39 -3.30 -6.02
C GLU A 30 3.15 -2.20 -7.04
N GLY A 31 1.95 -2.13 -7.61
CA GLY A 31 1.62 -1.13 -8.63
C GLY A 31 1.73 0.31 -8.10
N ILE A 32 1.33 0.53 -6.84
CA ILE A 32 1.48 1.84 -6.21
C ILE A 32 2.94 2.14 -5.93
N ALA A 33 3.72 1.20 -5.38
CA ALA A 33 5.14 1.37 -5.13
C ALA A 33 5.90 1.77 -6.41
N GLN A 34 5.67 1.07 -7.52
CA GLN A 34 6.27 1.39 -8.81
C GLN A 34 5.87 2.78 -9.34
N THR A 35 4.61 3.18 -9.12
CA THR A 35 4.14 4.51 -9.55
C THR A 35 4.78 5.65 -8.77
N VAL A 36 5.07 5.44 -7.49
CA VAL A 36 5.63 6.47 -6.60
C VAL A 36 7.15 6.45 -6.57
N GLU A 37 7.78 5.33 -6.90
CA GLU A 37 9.24 5.19 -6.93
C GLU A 37 9.87 6.21 -7.90
N GLY A 38 10.91 6.89 -7.44
CA GLY A 38 11.57 7.98 -8.19
C GLY A 38 10.80 9.31 -8.23
N ARG A 39 9.49 9.33 -7.97
CA ARG A 39 8.68 10.57 -7.96
C ARG A 39 8.61 11.24 -6.59
N THR A 40 8.94 10.51 -5.53
CA THR A 40 8.93 11.03 -4.15
C THR A 40 10.32 11.47 -3.67
N ALA A 41 11.32 11.48 -4.55
CA ALA A 41 12.66 11.95 -4.22
C ALA A 41 12.62 13.46 -3.90
N GLY A 42 13.09 13.83 -2.71
CA GLY A 42 13.08 15.22 -2.23
C GLY A 42 11.77 15.69 -1.57
N MET A 43 10.72 14.85 -1.54
CA MET A 43 9.50 15.17 -0.79
C MET A 43 9.69 14.92 0.71
N SER A 44 9.05 15.74 1.54
CA SER A 44 8.88 15.44 2.97
C SER A 44 7.98 14.22 3.19
N LEU A 45 7.97 13.68 4.40
CA LEU A 45 7.12 12.54 4.76
C LEU A 45 5.64 12.84 4.58
N CYS A 46 5.20 14.05 4.95
CA CYS A 46 3.81 14.48 4.81
C CYS A 46 3.39 14.58 3.34
N GLU A 47 4.23 15.16 2.49
CA GLU A 47 4.01 15.26 1.05
C GLU A 47 3.98 13.88 0.39
N THR A 48 4.95 13.03 0.74
CA THR A 48 5.01 11.64 0.24
C THR A 48 3.73 10.89 0.60
N ARG A 49 3.24 11.01 1.84
CA ARG A 49 1.99 10.37 2.28
C ARG A 49 0.77 10.88 1.50
N GLY A 50 0.67 12.20 1.31
CA GLY A 50 -0.40 12.82 0.52
C GLY A 50 -0.37 12.36 -0.93
N TYR A 51 0.82 12.31 -1.53
CA TYR A 51 1.04 11.84 -2.90
C TYR A 51 0.63 10.37 -3.08
N ILE A 52 1.06 9.49 -2.17
CA ILE A 52 0.68 8.07 -2.18
C ILE A 52 -0.84 7.93 -2.12
N ARG A 53 -1.52 8.63 -1.20
CA ARG A 53 -2.99 8.59 -1.08
C ARG A 53 -3.68 9.02 -2.38
N ALA A 54 -3.21 10.10 -3.01
CA ALA A 54 -3.79 10.59 -4.26
C ALA A 54 -3.63 9.58 -5.41
N ARG A 55 -2.53 8.82 -5.45
CA ARG A 55 -2.27 7.81 -6.49
C ARG A 55 -2.87 6.44 -6.19
N ALA A 56 -3.03 6.09 -4.92
CA ALA A 56 -3.52 4.79 -4.49
C ALA A 56 -4.96 4.51 -4.92
N THR A 57 -5.83 5.52 -4.93
CA THR A 57 -7.27 5.34 -5.17
C THR A 57 -7.59 4.65 -6.49
N ALA A 58 -6.93 5.01 -7.59
CA ALA A 58 -7.20 4.41 -8.90
C ALA A 58 -6.76 2.95 -8.97
N GLU A 59 -5.57 2.64 -8.44
CA GLU A 59 -5.05 1.27 -8.38
C GLU A 59 -5.91 0.40 -7.47
N VAL A 60 -6.22 0.90 -6.27
CA VAL A 60 -7.07 0.20 -5.29
C VAL A 60 -8.45 -0.07 -5.87
N ARG A 61 -9.09 0.89 -6.55
CA ARG A 61 -10.38 0.66 -7.23
C ARG A 61 -10.29 -0.45 -8.26
N ARG A 62 -9.24 -0.46 -9.09
CA ARG A 62 -9.03 -1.51 -10.10
C ARG A 62 -8.90 -2.88 -9.45
N GLN A 63 -8.08 -3.00 -8.40
CA GLN A 63 -7.90 -4.26 -7.69
C GLN A 63 -9.16 -4.68 -6.93
N THR A 64 -9.91 -3.74 -6.34
CA THR A 64 -11.19 -4.04 -5.68
C THR A 64 -12.16 -4.69 -6.65
N ARG A 65 -12.35 -4.13 -7.86
CA ARG A 65 -13.25 -4.72 -8.86
C ARG A 65 -12.84 -6.13 -9.24
N ASN A 66 -11.56 -6.33 -9.57
CA ASN A 66 -11.01 -7.65 -9.89
C ASN A 66 -11.21 -8.67 -8.76
N VAL A 67 -11.10 -8.24 -7.50
CA VAL A 67 -11.26 -9.11 -6.33
C VAL A 67 -12.74 -9.41 -6.10
N LEU A 68 -13.64 -8.42 -6.14
CA LEU A 68 -15.07 -8.62 -5.94
C LEU A 68 -15.69 -9.54 -7.01
N GLU A 69 -15.27 -9.41 -8.28
CA GLU A 69 -15.71 -10.28 -9.38
C GLU A 69 -15.33 -11.76 -9.15
N ARG A 70 -14.25 -12.02 -8.41
CA ARG A 70 -13.72 -13.37 -8.15
C ARG A 70 -14.16 -13.94 -6.81
N HIS A 71 -14.82 -13.16 -5.95
CA HIS A 71 -15.21 -13.58 -4.61
C HIS A 71 -16.70 -13.96 -4.55
N PRO A 72 -17.02 -15.27 -4.42
CA PRO A 72 -18.40 -15.70 -4.30
C PRO A 72 -19.04 -15.15 -3.02
N GLY A 73 -20.15 -14.44 -3.19
CA GLY A 73 -20.90 -13.81 -2.09
C GLY A 73 -20.31 -12.49 -1.59
N ALA A 74 -19.52 -11.80 -2.41
CA ALA A 74 -19.23 -10.38 -2.22
C ALA A 74 -20.34 -9.53 -2.87
N SER A 75 -20.76 -8.45 -2.19
CA SER A 75 -21.68 -7.47 -2.78
C SER A 75 -20.89 -6.36 -3.48
N LEU A 76 -21.40 -5.86 -4.60
CA LEU A 76 -20.90 -4.64 -5.25
C LEU A 76 -21.03 -3.41 -4.34
N ASP A 77 -21.98 -3.41 -3.42
CA ASP A 77 -22.17 -2.33 -2.44
C ASP A 77 -20.95 -2.17 -1.51
N TRP A 78 -20.12 -3.21 -1.39
CA TRP A 78 -18.88 -3.16 -0.61
C TRP A 78 -17.76 -2.40 -1.32
N GLU A 79 -17.86 -2.11 -2.62
CA GLU A 79 -16.77 -1.49 -3.39
C GLU A 79 -16.27 -0.22 -2.73
N SER A 80 -17.18 0.70 -2.38
CA SER A 80 -16.81 1.99 -1.76
C SER A 80 -16.11 1.81 -0.41
N GLU A 81 -16.59 0.91 0.44
CA GLU A 81 -15.98 0.64 1.75
C GLU A 81 -14.61 -0.04 1.59
N VAL A 82 -14.52 -1.05 0.74
CA VAL A 82 -13.27 -1.77 0.48
C VAL A 82 -12.21 -0.81 -0.07
N VAL A 83 -12.59 0.06 -1.01
CA VAL A 83 -11.67 1.05 -1.58
C VAL A 83 -11.14 2.01 -0.53
N ALA A 84 -12.02 2.59 0.30
CA ALA A 84 -11.61 3.53 1.34
C ALA A 84 -10.66 2.87 2.35
N ARG A 85 -11.05 1.69 2.86
CA ARG A 85 -10.28 0.97 3.89
C ARG A 85 -8.96 0.43 3.34
N ALA A 86 -8.94 -0.05 2.10
CA ALA A 86 -7.72 -0.51 1.45
C ALA A 86 -6.77 0.66 1.15
N ALA A 87 -7.27 1.80 0.65
CA ALA A 87 -6.44 2.97 0.39
C ALA A 87 -5.76 3.50 1.66
N ASP A 88 -6.49 3.56 2.78
CA ASP A 88 -5.92 3.95 4.08
C ASP A 88 -4.87 2.96 4.58
N ARG A 89 -5.06 1.66 4.31
CA ARG A 89 -4.09 0.62 4.69
C ARG A 89 -2.83 0.63 3.84
N VAL A 90 -2.94 0.95 2.54
CA VAL A 90 -1.81 0.88 1.60
C VAL A 90 -0.78 1.98 1.84
N ALA A 91 -1.21 3.20 2.18
CA ALA A 91 -0.30 4.33 2.37
C ALA A 91 0.88 4.05 3.33
N PRO A 92 0.68 3.57 4.57
CA PRO A 92 1.79 3.23 5.46
C PRO A 92 2.64 2.05 4.97
N LEU A 93 2.07 1.10 4.22
CA LEU A 93 2.81 -0.04 3.66
C LEU A 93 3.78 0.40 2.55
N VAL A 94 3.31 1.28 1.66
CA VAL A 94 4.15 1.86 0.59
C VAL A 94 5.27 2.67 1.20
N LEU A 95 4.97 3.55 2.18
CA LEU A 95 5.99 4.32 2.90
C LEU A 95 7.05 3.41 3.52
N ARG A 96 6.64 2.38 4.26
CA ARG A 96 7.57 1.42 4.87
C ARG A 96 8.44 0.73 3.83
N ARG A 97 7.88 0.37 2.68
CA ARG A 97 8.62 -0.27 1.58
C ARG A 97 9.65 0.69 0.97
N LEU A 98 9.27 1.93 0.69
CA LEU A 98 10.19 2.94 0.16
C LEU A 98 11.35 3.22 1.13
N THR A 99 11.07 3.37 2.42
CA THR A 99 12.12 3.54 3.44
C THR A 99 13.03 2.33 3.53
N SER A 100 12.46 1.12 3.50
CA SER A 100 13.23 -0.13 3.54
C SER A 100 14.11 -0.31 2.30
N ALA A 101 13.64 0.14 1.13
CA ALA A 101 14.41 0.14 -0.10
C ALA A 101 15.54 1.19 -0.07
N ALA A 102 15.29 2.38 0.48
CA ALA A 102 16.30 3.41 0.67
C ALA A 102 17.45 2.94 1.56
N CYS A 103 17.16 2.22 2.65
CA CYS A 103 18.18 1.64 3.52
C CYS A 103 19.02 0.54 2.87
N ARG A 104 18.56 -0.06 1.76
CA ARG A 104 19.31 -1.12 1.04
C ARG A 104 20.23 -0.60 -0.06
N LYS A 105 20.21 0.70 -0.39
CA LYS A 105 21.17 1.23 -1.35
C LYS A 105 22.60 1.01 -0.80
N PRO A 106 23.49 0.33 -1.53
CA PRO A 106 24.85 0.11 -1.08
C PRO A 106 25.51 1.47 -0.87
N VAL A 107 26.03 1.69 0.33
CA VAL A 107 26.97 2.78 0.59
C VAL A 107 28.14 2.53 -0.35
N VAL A 108 28.25 3.35 -1.40
CA VAL A 108 29.47 3.40 -2.20
C VAL A 108 30.58 3.75 -1.21
N PRO A 109 31.61 2.92 -1.01
CA PRO A 109 32.72 3.30 -0.17
C PRO A 109 33.31 4.57 -0.77
N LEU A 110 33.31 5.67 -0.01
CA LEU A 110 34.14 6.82 -0.33
C LEU A 110 35.57 6.28 -0.45
N ALA A 111 36.12 6.31 -1.66
CA ALA A 111 37.50 5.92 -1.90
C ALA A 111 38.39 6.66 -0.88
N PRO A 112 39.33 5.96 -0.21
CA PRO A 112 40.13 6.60 0.83
C PRO A 112 40.90 7.78 0.24
N ALA A 113 40.76 8.94 0.87
CA ALA A 113 41.37 10.22 0.51
C ALA A 113 42.91 10.24 0.69
N ALA A 114 43.61 9.20 0.26
CA ALA A 114 45.04 9.00 0.51
C ALA A 114 45.94 9.20 -0.71
N GLU A 115 45.41 9.62 -1.87
CA GLU A 115 46.20 9.66 -3.11
C GLU A 115 46.70 11.07 -3.54
N TRP A 116 46.43 12.12 -2.76
CA TRP A 116 46.84 13.49 -3.14
C TRP A 116 48.23 13.93 -2.66
N ARG A 117 49.06 13.05 -2.07
CA ARG A 117 50.39 13.42 -1.53
C ARG A 117 51.60 12.86 -2.29
N ARG A 118 51.45 12.36 -3.51
CA ARG A 118 52.60 11.83 -4.29
C ARG A 118 52.87 12.50 -5.64
N ALA A 119 52.32 13.68 -5.88
CA ALA A 119 52.70 14.48 -7.04
C ALA A 119 52.73 15.98 -6.71
N ALA A 120 53.81 16.42 -6.05
CA ALA A 120 54.46 17.74 -6.21
C ALA A 120 55.64 17.83 -5.24
#